data_AF-A0A533RIV2-F1
#
_entry.id   AF-A0A533RIV2-F1
#
_cell.length_a   1.000
_cell.length_b   1.000
_cell.length_c   1.000
_cell.angle_alpha   90.00
_cell.angle_beta   90.00
_cell.angle_gamma   90.00
#
_symmetry.space_group_name_H-M   'P 1'
#
loop_
_entity.id
_entity.type
_entity.pdbx_description
1 polymer ?
#
loop_
_entity_poly.entity_id
_entity_poly.type
_entity_poly.pdbx_seq_one_letter_code
_entity_poly.pdbx_strand_id
1 'polypeptide(L)'
;MAHARPSVPQGHGELLVQPPYADWASIAEANRAAAAAWDARIGGLPAAELRALARREACDAAASFSARIGVPVAAADPAGLLVMTGHQPELYHPGVWVKDFLLQRLADDTGATAIDLVVDSDGFDTVAAVFPCMRPEAARCRATLAVAAPGACYGCTPAPDAAQAAAFRAAGADALGTLPTPALARH
;
A
#
# COMPACT_ATOMS: atom_id res chain seq x y z
N MET A 1 23.45 -6.34 17.17
CA MET A 1 23.14 -4.91 17.39
C MET A 1 21.67 -4.83 17.78
N ALA A 2 21.34 -4.26 18.92
CA ALA A 2 19.94 -4.04 19.28
C ALA A 2 19.43 -2.86 18.44
N HIS A 3 18.52 -3.12 17.51
CA HIS A 3 17.86 -2.04 16.77
C HIS A 3 17.03 -1.22 17.77
N ALA A 4 17.24 0.09 17.81
CA ALA A 4 16.44 0.98 18.63
C ALA A 4 14.96 0.83 18.23
N ARG A 5 14.06 0.81 19.22
CA ARG A 5 12.62 0.71 18.95
C ARG A 5 12.19 1.95 18.17
N PRO A 6 11.64 1.81 16.95
CA PRO A 6 11.20 2.95 16.17
C PRO A 6 10.07 3.69 16.89
N SER A 7 10.08 5.02 16.82
CA SER A 7 9.01 5.90 17.33
C SER A 7 8.35 6.63 16.18
N VAL A 8 7.02 6.78 16.25
CA VAL A 8 6.28 7.54 15.23
C VAL A 8 6.74 9.01 15.26
N PRO A 9 7.13 9.60 14.13
CA PRO A 9 7.47 11.02 14.05
C PRO A 9 6.34 11.89 14.59
N GLN A 10 6.69 12.95 15.32
CA GLN A 10 5.71 13.81 16.00
C GLN A 10 5.53 15.16 15.28
N GLY A 11 6.56 15.62 14.56
CA GLY A 11 6.51 16.85 13.79
C GLY A 11 5.74 16.69 12.47
N HIS A 12 5.18 17.80 12.00
CA HIS A 12 4.51 17.85 10.70
C HIS A 12 5.50 17.55 9.58
N GLY A 13 5.18 16.56 8.73
CA GLY A 13 6.00 16.17 7.59
C GLY A 13 7.28 15.39 7.95
N GLU A 14 7.51 15.09 9.22
CA GLU A 14 8.63 14.24 9.62
C GLU A 14 8.40 12.79 9.19
N LEU A 15 9.45 12.14 8.71
CA LEU A 15 9.43 10.76 8.24
C LEU A 15 10.48 9.94 8.98
N LEU A 16 10.11 8.72 9.38
CA LEU A 16 11.06 7.71 9.82
C LEU A 16 11.18 6.67 8.71
N VAL A 17 12.33 6.65 8.04
CA VAL A 17 12.66 5.68 6.99
C VAL A 17 13.91 4.94 7.42
N GLN A 18 13.76 3.66 7.76
CA GLN A 18 14.86 2.81 8.20
C GLN A 18 14.81 1.46 7.47
N PRO A 19 15.89 1.07 6.75
CA PRO A 19 17.11 1.84 6.48
C PRO A 19 16.81 3.13 5.69
N PRO A 20 17.68 4.16 5.72
CA PRO A 20 17.51 5.38 4.95
C PRO A 20 17.24 5.09 3.46
N TYR A 21 16.38 5.88 2.82
CA TYR A 21 16.00 5.69 1.41
C TYR A 21 17.22 5.60 0.47
N ALA A 22 18.27 6.37 0.73
CA ALA A 22 19.50 6.38 -0.06
C ALA A 22 20.18 4.99 -0.16
N ASP A 23 19.93 4.11 0.81
CA ASP A 23 20.52 2.78 0.85
C ASP A 23 19.69 1.75 0.06
N TRP A 24 18.42 2.05 -0.23
CA TRP A 24 17.45 1.06 -0.74
C TRP A 24 17.88 0.43 -2.06
N ALA A 25 18.40 1.23 -3.00
CA ALA A 25 18.89 0.72 -4.27
C ALA A 25 20.04 -0.28 -4.09
N SER A 26 21.01 0.06 -3.23
CA SER A 26 22.15 -0.82 -2.94
C SER A 26 21.71 -2.12 -2.24
N ILE A 27 20.71 -2.03 -1.37
CA ILE A 27 20.13 -3.18 -0.68
C ILE A 27 19.38 -4.09 -1.65
N ALA A 28 18.60 -3.53 -2.58
CA ALA A 28 17.91 -4.30 -3.61
C ALA A 28 18.91 -5.07 -4.49
N GLU A 29 20.02 -4.42 -4.86
CA GLU A 29 21.09 -5.05 -5.64
C GLU A 29 21.84 -6.14 -4.85
N ALA A 30 22.17 -5.87 -3.59
CA ALA A 30 22.77 -6.87 -2.72
C ALA A 30 21.85 -8.08 -2.52
N ASN A 31 20.53 -7.86 -2.38
CA ASN A 31 19.54 -8.93 -2.29
C ASN A 31 19.51 -9.78 -3.58
N ARG A 32 19.55 -9.14 -4.76
CA ARG A 32 19.64 -9.84 -6.05
C ARG A 32 20.88 -10.70 -6.15
N ALA A 33 22.04 -10.18 -5.76
CA ALA A 33 23.30 -10.93 -5.76
C ALA A 33 23.28 -12.11 -4.78
N ALA A 34 22.74 -11.91 -3.57
CA ALA A 34 22.59 -12.98 -2.59
C ALA A 34 21.62 -14.08 -3.09
N ALA A 35 20.52 -13.70 -3.72
CA ALA A 35 19.55 -14.65 -4.27
C ALA A 35 20.12 -15.50 -5.40
N ALA A 36 21.06 -14.96 -6.19
CA ALA A 36 21.74 -15.72 -7.23
C ALA A 36 22.65 -16.84 -6.67
N ALA A 37 23.06 -16.73 -5.40
CA ALA A 37 23.87 -17.75 -4.72
C ALA A 37 23.04 -18.82 -4.00
N TRP A 38 21.69 -18.74 -4.04
CA TRP A 38 20.84 -19.74 -3.40
C TRP A 38 20.88 -21.07 -4.15
N ASP A 39 21.32 -22.12 -3.45
CA ASP A 39 21.42 -23.50 -3.96
C ASP A 39 20.38 -24.45 -3.33
N ALA A 40 19.60 -23.96 -2.38
CA ALA A 40 18.58 -24.74 -1.69
C ALA A 40 17.46 -25.22 -2.63
N ARG A 41 16.80 -26.30 -2.22
CA ARG A 41 15.57 -26.79 -2.85
C ARG A 41 14.38 -26.59 -1.92
N ILE A 42 13.26 -26.13 -2.47
CA ILE A 42 12.01 -25.90 -1.74
C ILE A 42 10.93 -26.75 -2.41
N GLY A 43 10.31 -27.67 -1.68
CA GLY A 43 9.32 -28.58 -2.26
C GLY A 43 9.86 -29.44 -3.41
N GLY A 44 11.17 -29.68 -3.44
CA GLY A 44 11.84 -30.39 -4.53
C GLY A 44 12.20 -29.53 -5.74
N LEU A 45 11.90 -28.23 -5.77
CA LEU A 45 12.31 -27.31 -6.84
C LEU A 45 13.57 -26.52 -6.44
N PRO A 46 14.53 -26.27 -7.35
CA PRO A 46 15.61 -25.32 -7.10
C PRO A 46 15.06 -23.93 -6.74
N ALA A 47 15.66 -23.27 -5.74
CA ALA A 47 15.20 -21.95 -5.29
C ALA A 47 15.19 -20.91 -6.42
N ALA A 48 16.15 -20.97 -7.35
CA ALA A 48 16.20 -20.10 -8.52
C ALA A 48 14.98 -20.28 -9.45
N GLU A 49 14.56 -21.53 -9.69
CA GLU A 49 13.37 -21.84 -10.51
C GLU A 49 12.09 -21.39 -9.81
N LEU A 50 11.95 -21.69 -8.52
CA LEU A 50 10.80 -21.25 -7.72
C LEU A 50 10.69 -19.71 -7.71
N ARG A 51 11.83 -19.02 -7.55
CA ARG A 51 11.87 -17.55 -7.57
C ARG A 51 11.49 -17.00 -8.94
N ALA A 52 11.96 -17.60 -10.03
CA ALA A 52 11.60 -17.16 -11.38
C ALA A 52 10.10 -17.33 -11.64
N LEU A 53 9.52 -18.46 -11.20
CA LEU A 53 8.08 -18.71 -11.29
C LEU A 53 7.28 -17.68 -10.47
N ALA A 54 7.60 -17.54 -9.19
CA ALA A 54 6.90 -16.61 -8.29
C ALA A 54 6.96 -15.16 -8.79
N ARG A 55 8.10 -14.74 -9.37
CA ARG A 55 8.24 -13.40 -9.98
C ARG A 55 7.32 -13.22 -11.18
N ARG A 56 7.28 -14.18 -12.10
CA ARG A 56 6.36 -14.12 -13.24
C ARG A 56 4.91 -14.05 -12.77
N GLU A 57 4.50 -14.94 -11.87
CA GLU A 57 3.13 -15.00 -11.37
C GLU A 57 2.71 -13.72 -10.65
N ALA A 58 3.60 -13.16 -9.81
CA ALA A 58 3.34 -11.90 -9.12
C ALA A 58 3.17 -10.73 -10.11
N CYS A 59 4.05 -10.60 -11.10
CA CYS A 59 3.95 -9.55 -12.13
C CYS A 59 2.70 -9.72 -13.00
N ASP A 60 2.40 -10.96 -13.43
CA ASP A 60 1.22 -11.26 -14.25
C ASP A 60 -0.08 -10.95 -13.47
N ALA A 61 -0.14 -11.31 -12.19
CA ALA A 61 -1.27 -11.00 -11.31
C ALA A 61 -1.45 -9.49 -11.08
N ALA A 62 -0.35 -8.78 -10.82
CA ALA A 62 -0.35 -7.33 -10.62
C ALA A 62 -0.81 -6.61 -11.90
N ALA A 63 -0.28 -6.99 -13.07
CA ALA A 63 -0.68 -6.41 -14.35
C ALA A 63 -2.16 -6.66 -14.66
N SER A 64 -2.63 -7.89 -14.44
CA SER A 64 -4.03 -8.27 -14.62
C SER A 64 -4.96 -7.48 -13.69
N PHE A 65 -4.62 -7.36 -12.40
CA PHE A 65 -5.40 -6.58 -11.45
C PHE A 65 -5.45 -5.10 -11.84
N SER A 66 -4.29 -4.50 -12.15
CA SER A 66 -4.17 -3.09 -12.50
C SER A 66 -4.99 -2.75 -13.76
N ALA A 67 -4.97 -3.63 -14.77
CA ALA A 67 -5.84 -3.50 -15.94
C ALA A 67 -7.33 -3.57 -15.60
N ARG A 68 -7.76 -4.47 -14.70
CA ARG A 68 -9.17 -4.59 -14.28
C ARG A 68 -9.70 -3.33 -13.58
N ILE A 69 -8.85 -2.62 -12.85
CA ILE A 69 -9.22 -1.36 -12.18
C ILE A 69 -9.00 -0.12 -13.06
N GLY A 70 -8.65 -0.29 -14.33
CA GLY A 70 -8.49 0.81 -15.29
C GLY A 70 -7.15 1.54 -15.23
N VAL A 71 -6.14 0.93 -14.61
CA VAL A 71 -4.77 1.48 -14.48
C VAL A 71 -3.78 0.51 -15.11
N PRO A 72 -3.74 0.35 -16.44
CA PRO A 72 -2.81 -0.58 -17.07
C PRO A 72 -1.36 -0.17 -16.78
N VAL A 73 -0.50 -1.16 -16.53
CA VAL A 73 0.93 -0.98 -16.25
C VAL A 73 1.78 -1.58 -17.35
N ALA A 74 3.02 -1.08 -17.48
CA ALA A 74 3.99 -1.67 -18.40
C ALA A 74 4.33 -3.11 -18.01
N ALA A 75 4.71 -3.92 -19.00
CA ALA A 75 5.20 -5.27 -18.74
C ALA A 75 6.50 -5.20 -17.93
N ALA A 76 6.58 -6.01 -16.88
CA ALA A 76 7.77 -6.12 -16.04
C ALA A 76 8.93 -6.77 -16.81
N ASP A 77 10.16 -6.27 -16.62
CA ASP A 77 11.36 -6.98 -17.06
C ASP A 77 11.57 -8.23 -16.17
N PRO A 78 11.55 -9.45 -16.73
CA PRO A 78 11.77 -10.68 -15.96
C PRO A 78 13.11 -10.68 -15.20
N ALA A 79 14.15 -10.06 -15.77
CA ALA A 79 15.49 -9.97 -15.20
C ALA A 79 15.70 -8.74 -14.29
N GLY A 80 14.81 -7.76 -14.37
CA GLY A 80 14.89 -6.50 -13.62
C GLY A 80 14.71 -6.66 -12.11
N LEU A 81 15.00 -5.61 -11.34
CA LEU A 81 14.67 -5.62 -9.93
C LEU A 81 13.15 -5.64 -9.74
N LEU A 82 12.71 -6.28 -8.66
CA LEU A 82 11.32 -6.24 -8.22
C LEU A 82 11.34 -5.75 -6.79
N VAL A 83 10.69 -4.63 -6.55
CA VAL A 83 10.59 -3.99 -5.24
C VAL A 83 9.12 -4.03 -4.84
N MET A 84 8.85 -4.48 -3.62
CA MET A 84 7.49 -4.67 -3.16
C MET A 84 7.24 -3.94 -1.85
N THR A 85 6.01 -3.52 -1.70
CA THR A 85 5.46 -3.14 -0.40
C THR A 85 4.11 -3.80 -0.22
N GLY A 86 3.49 -3.59 0.94
CA GLY A 86 2.13 -4.03 1.15
C GLY A 86 1.48 -3.40 2.37
N HIS A 87 0.16 -3.48 2.42
CA HIS A 87 -0.65 -3.04 3.56
C HIS A 87 -1.91 -3.92 3.70
N GLN A 88 -2.53 -3.90 4.88
CA GLN A 88 -3.92 -4.33 5.02
C GLN A 88 -4.83 -3.48 4.10
N PRO A 89 -5.96 -4.03 3.60
CA PRO A 89 -6.89 -3.36 2.69
C PRO A 89 -7.76 -2.31 3.40
N GLU A 90 -7.08 -1.34 4.01
CA GLU A 90 -7.64 -0.14 4.65
C GLU A 90 -7.49 1.09 3.75
N LEU A 91 -8.16 2.17 4.15
CA LEU A 91 -7.98 3.47 3.51
C LEU A 91 -6.60 4.04 3.88
N TYR A 92 -5.83 4.41 2.86
CA TYR A 92 -4.46 4.89 3.06
C TYR A 92 -4.43 6.20 3.83
N HIS A 93 -3.74 6.18 4.96
CA HIS A 93 -3.32 7.38 5.67
C HIS A 93 -1.97 7.88 5.12
N PRO A 94 -1.52 9.10 5.44
CA PRO A 94 -0.31 9.68 4.84
C PRO A 94 0.94 8.81 4.94
N GLY A 95 1.13 8.09 6.05
CA GLY A 95 2.24 7.13 6.18
C GLY A 95 2.23 5.99 5.15
N VAL A 96 1.07 5.46 4.77
CA VAL A 96 0.97 4.45 3.72
C VAL A 96 1.26 5.06 2.35
N TRP A 97 0.72 6.24 2.06
CA TRP A 97 1.04 6.97 0.83
C TRP A 97 2.54 7.21 0.64
N VAL A 98 3.23 7.66 1.70
CA VAL A 98 4.67 7.88 1.64
C VAL A 98 5.41 6.60 1.25
N LYS A 99 5.02 5.45 1.79
CA LYS A 99 5.63 4.15 1.49
C LYS A 99 5.47 3.80 0.00
N ASP A 100 4.30 4.01 -0.58
CA ASP A 100 4.06 3.70 -2.00
C ASP A 100 4.75 4.71 -2.93
N PHE A 101 4.78 5.99 -2.55
CA PHE A 101 5.52 7.01 -3.30
C PHE A 101 7.02 6.76 -3.28
N LEU A 102 7.58 6.35 -2.13
CA LEU A 102 8.99 5.97 -2.05
C LEU A 102 9.28 4.68 -2.83
N LEU A 103 8.34 3.72 -2.84
CA LEU A 103 8.49 2.52 -3.66
C LEU A 103 8.51 2.86 -5.16
N GLN A 104 7.59 3.70 -5.63
CA GLN A 104 7.56 4.15 -7.02
C GLN A 104 8.82 4.94 -7.37
N ARG A 105 9.26 5.83 -6.49
CA ARG A 105 10.51 6.57 -6.66
C ARG A 105 11.71 5.63 -6.81
N LEU A 106 11.79 4.56 -6.00
CA LEU A 106 12.85 3.57 -6.11
C LEU A 106 12.79 2.84 -7.46
N ALA A 107 11.59 2.48 -7.91
CA ALA A 107 11.40 1.87 -9.22
C ALA A 107 11.86 2.79 -10.36
N ASP A 108 11.51 4.07 -10.31
CA ASP A 108 11.95 5.05 -11.30
C ASP A 108 13.48 5.22 -11.29
N ASP A 109 14.08 5.30 -10.09
CA ASP A 109 15.53 5.49 -9.91
C ASP A 109 16.36 4.27 -10.39
N THR A 110 15.77 3.07 -10.41
CA THR A 110 16.50 1.80 -10.66
C THR A 110 16.01 1.01 -11.87
N GLY A 111 14.91 1.41 -12.50
CA GLY A 111 14.21 0.61 -13.51
C GLY A 111 13.54 -0.65 -12.94
N ALA A 112 13.34 -0.74 -11.62
CA ALA A 112 12.67 -1.87 -11.00
C ALA A 112 11.16 -1.88 -11.33
N THR A 113 10.54 -3.06 -11.20
CA THR A 113 9.08 -3.17 -11.13
C THR A 113 8.63 -2.98 -9.69
N ALA A 114 7.81 -1.96 -9.43
CA ALA A 114 7.15 -1.75 -8.14
C ALA A 114 5.85 -2.55 -8.07
N ILE A 115 5.62 -3.25 -6.95
CA ILE A 115 4.35 -3.91 -6.65
C ILE A 115 3.90 -3.52 -5.25
N ASP A 116 2.70 -2.96 -5.15
CA ASP A 116 1.97 -2.86 -3.88
C ASP A 116 1.04 -4.07 -3.74
N LEU A 117 1.35 -4.92 -2.77
CA LEU A 117 0.64 -6.15 -2.51
C LEU A 117 -0.29 -5.96 -1.31
N VAL A 118 -1.58 -6.20 -1.51
CA VAL A 118 -2.51 -6.35 -0.37
C VAL A 118 -2.04 -7.54 0.47
N VAL A 119 -1.65 -7.26 1.71
CA VAL A 119 -1.26 -8.25 2.72
C VAL A 119 -2.19 -8.12 3.92
N ASP A 120 -1.97 -8.90 4.97
CA ASP A 120 -2.70 -8.77 6.23
C ASP A 120 -4.23 -8.76 6.04
N SER A 121 -4.71 -9.83 5.39
CA SER A 121 -6.12 -9.98 5.00
C SER A 121 -6.94 -10.71 6.08
N ASP A 122 -6.54 -10.57 7.33
CA ASP A 122 -7.19 -11.20 8.49
C ASP A 122 -8.39 -10.36 8.97
N GLY A 123 -8.70 -10.40 10.27
CA GLY A 123 -9.91 -9.81 10.83
C GLY A 123 -9.93 -8.28 10.78
N PHE A 124 -11.09 -7.72 10.47
CA PHE A 124 -11.32 -6.28 10.59
C PHE A 124 -12.68 -6.02 11.20
N ASP A 125 -12.87 -4.84 11.81
CA ASP A 125 -14.16 -4.44 12.36
C ASP A 125 -14.88 -3.46 11.43
N THR A 126 -14.17 -2.44 10.96
CA THR A 126 -14.75 -1.35 10.18
C THR A 126 -13.70 -0.66 9.31
N VAL A 127 -14.03 -0.43 8.04
CA VAL A 127 -13.28 0.47 7.16
C VAL A 127 -14.01 1.81 7.12
N ALA A 128 -13.34 2.88 7.57
CA ALA A 128 -13.95 4.21 7.68
C ALA A 128 -12.90 5.31 7.51
N ALA A 129 -13.36 6.50 7.14
CA ALA A 129 -12.55 7.71 7.13
C ALA A 129 -13.13 8.76 8.10
N VAL A 130 -12.23 9.57 8.65
CA VAL A 130 -12.57 10.69 9.53
C VAL A 130 -12.19 11.99 8.85
N PHE A 131 -13.12 12.94 8.86
CA PHE A 131 -13.00 14.23 8.20
C PHE A 131 -13.24 15.37 9.19
N PRO A 132 -12.55 16.52 9.04
CA PRO A 132 -12.99 17.73 9.69
C PRO A 132 -14.34 18.19 9.11
N CYS A 133 -15.22 18.68 9.96
CA CYS A 133 -16.51 19.26 9.58
C CYS A 133 -16.90 20.37 10.55
N MET A 134 -17.78 21.28 10.12
CA MET A 134 -18.50 22.21 10.98
C MET A 134 -19.88 21.65 11.31
N ARG A 135 -20.17 21.60 12.61
CA ARG A 135 -21.53 21.52 13.16
C ARG A 135 -21.80 22.86 13.86
N PRO A 136 -22.54 22.98 15.00
CA PRO A 136 -22.45 24.21 15.78
C PRO A 136 -21.01 24.63 16.10
N GLU A 137 -20.09 23.66 16.15
CA GLU A 137 -18.66 23.83 16.40
C GLU A 137 -17.84 22.94 15.44
N ALA A 138 -16.53 23.15 15.36
CA ALA A 138 -15.64 22.27 14.61
C ALA A 138 -15.63 20.86 15.22
N ALA A 139 -15.82 19.85 14.40
CA ALA A 139 -15.98 18.47 14.83
C ALA A 139 -15.25 17.49 13.89
N ARG A 140 -15.16 16.23 14.32
CA ARG A 140 -14.72 15.10 13.50
C ARG A 140 -15.94 14.33 13.04
N CYS A 141 -16.19 14.33 11.74
CA CYS A 141 -17.21 13.52 11.11
C CYS A 141 -16.60 12.20 10.62
N ARG A 142 -17.37 11.11 10.66
CA ARG A 142 -16.93 9.79 10.20
C ARG A 142 -17.85 9.30 9.09
N ALA A 143 -17.28 8.80 8.01
CA ALA A 143 -18.01 8.01 7.01
C ALA A 143 -17.51 6.57 7.07
N THR A 144 -18.43 5.62 7.02
CA THR A 144 -18.12 4.18 7.04
C THR A 144 -18.29 3.61 5.65
N LEU A 145 -17.28 2.89 5.17
CA LEU A 145 -17.28 2.20 3.88
C LEU A 145 -17.72 0.75 4.02
N ALA A 146 -17.22 0.05 5.04
CA ALA A 146 -17.55 -1.35 5.30
C ALA A 146 -17.56 -1.64 6.80
N VAL A 147 -18.43 -2.55 7.23
CA VAL A 147 -18.46 -3.12 8.58
C VAL A 147 -18.40 -4.62 8.43
N ALA A 148 -17.52 -5.27 9.18
CA ALA A 148 -17.39 -6.71 9.14
C ALA A 148 -18.55 -7.40 9.85
N ALA A 149 -18.96 -8.56 9.32
CA ALA A 149 -19.76 -9.50 10.10
C ALA A 149 -18.91 -10.10 11.24
N PRO A 150 -19.51 -10.58 12.33
CA PRO A 150 -18.77 -11.23 13.41
C PRO A 150 -17.88 -12.38 12.90
N GLY A 151 -16.58 -12.30 13.15
CA GLY A 151 -15.60 -13.29 12.72
C GLY A 151 -15.22 -13.24 11.23
N ALA A 152 -15.66 -12.22 10.48
CA ALA A 152 -15.24 -12.03 9.11
C ALA A 152 -13.80 -11.50 9.01
N CYS A 153 -13.17 -11.77 7.88
CA CYS A 153 -11.86 -11.25 7.51
C CYS A 153 -11.93 -10.55 6.16
N TYR A 154 -10.90 -9.77 5.84
CA TYR A 154 -10.81 -9.11 4.54
C TYR A 154 -10.82 -10.10 3.38
N GLY A 155 -10.09 -11.21 3.49
CA GLY A 155 -9.99 -12.21 2.42
C GLY A 155 -11.31 -12.90 2.05
N CYS A 156 -12.29 -12.89 2.96
CA CYS A 156 -13.59 -13.54 2.77
C CYS A 156 -14.75 -12.54 2.62
N THR A 157 -14.50 -11.24 2.76
CA THR A 157 -15.53 -10.21 2.66
C THR A 157 -15.55 -9.59 1.27
N PRO A 158 -16.69 -9.57 0.56
CA PRO A 158 -16.78 -8.88 -0.73
C PRO A 158 -16.38 -7.41 -0.61
N ALA A 159 -15.64 -6.92 -1.60
CA ALA A 159 -15.34 -5.49 -1.69
C ALA A 159 -16.65 -4.68 -1.81
N PRO A 160 -16.71 -3.45 -1.23
CA PRO A 160 -17.84 -2.57 -1.39
C PRO A 160 -18.16 -2.31 -2.87
N ASP A 161 -19.44 -2.37 -3.22
CA ASP A 161 -19.88 -2.08 -4.58
C ASP A 161 -19.78 -0.59 -4.94
N ALA A 162 -20.07 -0.27 -6.20
CA ALA A 162 -19.98 1.09 -6.71
C ALA A 162 -20.92 2.07 -5.99
N ALA A 163 -22.10 1.61 -5.54
CA ALA A 163 -23.07 2.44 -4.84
C ALA A 163 -22.61 2.72 -3.40
N GLN A 164 -22.11 1.70 -2.70
CA GLN A 164 -21.51 1.85 -1.37
C GLN A 164 -20.31 2.80 -1.41
N ALA A 165 -19.43 2.65 -2.40
CA ALA A 165 -18.29 3.54 -2.60
C ALA A 165 -18.72 4.97 -2.93
N ALA A 166 -19.78 5.17 -3.72
CA ALA A 166 -20.32 6.49 -4.05
C ALA A 166 -20.94 7.17 -2.81
N ALA A 167 -21.73 6.44 -2.02
CA ALA A 167 -22.32 6.94 -0.78
C ALA A 167 -21.25 7.35 0.24
N PHE A 168 -20.20 6.54 0.38
CA PHE A 168 -19.04 6.86 1.22
C PHE A 168 -18.35 8.17 0.79
N ARG A 169 -18.11 8.35 -0.52
CA ARG A 169 -17.51 9.58 -1.05
C ARG A 169 -18.41 10.80 -0.84
N ALA A 170 -19.71 10.66 -1.07
CA ALA A 170 -20.67 11.75 -0.85
C ALA A 170 -20.69 12.19 0.62
N ALA A 171 -20.72 11.24 1.57
CA ALA A 171 -20.67 11.56 2.99
C ALA A 171 -19.39 12.31 3.41
N GLY A 172 -18.24 11.95 2.82
CA GLY A 172 -16.98 12.69 3.03
C GLY A 172 -17.02 14.10 2.43
N ALA A 173 -17.54 14.25 1.21
CA ALA A 173 -17.68 15.54 0.54
C ALA A 173 -18.63 16.47 1.30
N ASP A 174 -19.77 15.95 1.75
CA ASP A 174 -20.74 16.70 2.57
C ASP A 174 -20.10 17.18 3.87
N ALA A 175 -19.35 16.31 4.56
CA ALA A 175 -18.63 16.67 5.78
C ALA A 175 -17.63 17.80 5.54
N LEU A 176 -16.79 17.69 4.50
CA LEU A 176 -15.81 18.71 4.16
C LEU A 176 -16.47 20.02 3.68
N GLY A 177 -17.60 19.93 2.99
CA GLY A 177 -18.37 21.07 2.48
C GLY A 177 -18.97 21.96 3.57
N THR A 178 -19.04 21.49 4.81
CA THR A 178 -19.45 22.32 5.95
C THR A 178 -18.39 23.31 6.41
N LEU A 179 -17.12 23.12 6.03
CA LEU A 179 -16.02 24.00 6.45
C LEU A 179 -16.08 25.35 5.71
N PRO A 180 -15.77 26.48 6.40
CA PRO A 180 -15.73 27.79 5.77
C PRO A 180 -14.66 27.84 4.66
N THR A 181 -15.01 28.36 3.49
CA THR A 181 -14.13 28.38 2.31
C THR A 181 -13.08 29.51 2.42
N PRO A 182 -11.80 29.29 2.03
CA PRO A 182 -11.24 28.08 1.43
C PRO A 182 -10.27 27.38 2.40
N ALA A 183 -10.78 26.61 3.35
CA ALA A 183 -9.94 25.79 4.23
C ALA A 183 -9.04 24.78 3.48
N LEU A 184 -9.27 24.54 2.18
CA LEU A 184 -8.52 23.60 1.34
C LEU A 184 -7.52 24.25 0.35
N ALA A 185 -7.36 25.58 0.33
CA ALA A 185 -6.51 26.25 -0.70
C ALA A 185 -5.00 26.33 -0.36
N ARG A 186 -4.51 25.67 0.69
CA ARG A 186 -3.11 25.80 1.12
C ARG A 186 -2.55 24.53 1.77
N HIS A 187 -2.51 23.42 1.05
CA HIS A 187 -1.57 22.34 1.32
C HIS A 187 -1.10 21.74 0.01
#